data_AF-A0A0P7XZT7-F1
#
_entry.id   AF-A0A0P7XZT7-F1
#
_cell.length_a   1.000
_cell.length_b   1.000
_cell.length_c   1.000
_cell.angle_alpha   90.00
_cell.angle_beta   90.00
_cell.angle_gamma   90.00
#
_symmetry.space_group_name_H-M   'P 1'
#
loop_
_entity.id
_entity.type
_entity.pdbx_description
1 polymer ?
#
loop_
_entity_poly.entity_id
_entity_poly.type
_entity_poly.pdbx_seq_one_letter_code
_entity_poly.pdbx_strand_id
1 'polypeptide(L)'
;MKVGEYSLNFPSKVKIYDIINNDLIDGQRIGNQFTSKISLSNAVSPILSYANGNLMISYPFENSFQVFDLKTNSLFESTITSLIHPNTKEIQYVEKDELNEFVSKIKAWNNDITFGPIYWDEQNQVYYRLVKGVSKSLNPFDGKVFLSLFDSNFSLIQEEQVTEYASNLSFEYFKSNKEIWIKKVSTAEEELVYHTVSLSK
;
A
#
# COMPACT_ATOMS: atom_id res chain seq x y z
N MET A 1 19.97 -32.37 -13.73
CA MET A 1 19.08 -31.19 -13.65
C MET A 1 19.30 -30.39 -14.93
N LYS A 2 18.37 -30.43 -15.90
CA LYS A 2 18.51 -29.67 -17.15
C LYS A 2 18.08 -28.24 -16.87
N VAL A 3 19.03 -27.30 -16.92
CA VAL A 3 18.72 -25.88 -16.97
C VAL A 3 18.14 -25.62 -18.36
N GLY A 4 16.85 -25.35 -18.43
CA GLY A 4 16.21 -24.91 -19.68
C GLY A 4 16.68 -23.51 -20.00
N GLU A 5 17.10 -23.26 -21.25
CA GLU A 5 17.30 -21.92 -21.76
C GLU A 5 15.94 -21.24 -21.88
N TYR A 6 15.69 -20.21 -21.07
CA TYR A 6 14.52 -19.35 -21.21
C TYR A 6 14.87 -18.23 -22.19
N SER A 7 14.21 -18.19 -23.36
CA SER A 7 14.26 -17.04 -24.25
C SER A 7 13.20 -16.03 -23.84
N LEU A 8 13.63 -14.80 -23.53
CA LEU A 8 12.71 -13.67 -23.37
C LEU A 8 12.25 -13.25 -24.76
N ASN A 9 11.08 -13.72 -25.17
CA ASN A 9 10.40 -13.16 -26.34
C ASN A 9 9.97 -11.73 -26.01
N PHE A 10 10.69 -10.75 -26.56
CA PHE A 10 10.28 -9.35 -26.46
C PHE A 10 8.92 -9.18 -27.14
N PRO A 11 7.89 -8.67 -26.45
CA PRO A 11 6.61 -8.43 -27.10
C PRO A 11 6.78 -7.35 -28.17
N SER A 12 6.31 -7.65 -29.38
CA SER A 12 6.42 -6.80 -30.57
C SER A 12 5.50 -5.57 -30.57
N LYS A 13 4.69 -5.38 -29.53
CA LYS A 13 3.85 -4.19 -29.31
C LYS A 13 3.72 -3.89 -27.81
N VAL A 14 4.36 -2.81 -27.36
CA VAL A 14 4.15 -2.24 -26.03
C VAL A 14 2.98 -1.28 -26.10
N LYS A 15 1.93 -1.51 -25.30
CA LYS A 15 0.88 -0.50 -25.07
C LYS A 15 1.27 0.31 -23.84
N ILE A 16 1.26 1.63 -23.99
CA ILE A 16 1.53 2.58 -22.91
C ILE A 16 0.18 3.13 -22.46
N TYR A 17 -0.07 3.12 -21.15
CA TYR A 17 -1.27 3.67 -20.54
C TYR A 17 -0.87 4.79 -19.58
N ASP A 18 -1.51 5.94 -19.71
CA ASP A 18 -1.34 7.08 -18.80
C ASP A 18 -2.49 7.06 -17.78
N ILE A 19 -2.32 6.27 -16.73
CA ILE A 19 -3.37 5.93 -15.75
C ILE A 19 -2.99 6.33 -14.32
N ILE A 20 -1.77 6.80 -14.11
CA ILE A 20 -1.26 7.23 -12.82
C ILE A 20 -1.52 8.73 -12.68
N ASN A 21 -2.16 9.14 -11.59
CA ASN A 21 -2.39 10.54 -11.29
C ASN A 21 -1.11 11.19 -10.71
N ASN A 22 -0.29 11.77 -11.57
CA ASN A 22 0.96 12.41 -11.16
C ASN A 22 0.73 13.68 -10.31
N ASP A 23 -0.35 14.43 -10.57
CA ASP A 23 -0.68 15.62 -9.78
C ASP A 23 -0.96 15.27 -8.32
N LEU A 24 -1.67 14.15 -8.10
CA LEU A 24 -1.93 13.61 -6.78
C LEU A 24 -0.65 13.18 -6.05
N ILE A 25 0.27 12.53 -6.78
CA ILE A 25 1.58 12.12 -6.24
C ILE A 25 2.41 13.35 -5.86
N ASP A 26 2.45 14.36 -6.72
CA ASP A 26 3.26 15.55 -6.49
C ASP A 26 2.70 16.40 -5.34
N GLY A 27 1.38 16.42 -5.13
CA GLY A 27 0.75 17.03 -3.96
C GLY A 27 1.15 16.40 -2.61
N GLN A 28 1.69 15.17 -2.64
CA GLN A 28 2.13 14.43 -1.45
C GLN A 28 3.65 14.40 -1.29
N ARG A 29 4.38 15.01 -2.24
CA ARG A 29 5.83 15.01 -2.27
C ARG A 29 6.38 16.03 -1.26
N ILE A 30 7.09 15.52 -0.26
CA ILE A 30 7.92 16.31 0.64
C ILE A 30 9.31 16.35 0.05
N GLY A 31 9.70 17.50 -0.49
CA GLY A 31 11.01 17.70 -1.12
C GLY A 31 11.78 18.85 -0.49
N ASN A 32 13.09 18.71 -0.38
CA ASN A 32 13.98 19.82 -0.03
C ASN A 32 15.20 19.82 -0.96
N GLN A 33 15.60 21.02 -1.39
CA GLN A 33 16.75 21.25 -2.27
C GLN A 33 17.81 22.00 -1.48
N PHE A 34 18.76 21.28 -0.90
CA PHE A 34 19.81 21.85 -0.04
C PHE A 34 20.86 22.65 -0.83
N THR A 35 21.14 22.23 -2.06
CA THR A 35 22.03 22.93 -2.99
C THR A 35 21.53 22.74 -4.42
N SER A 36 22.14 23.43 -5.39
CA SER A 36 21.87 23.18 -6.81
C SER A 36 22.14 21.73 -7.26
N LYS A 37 22.80 20.91 -6.44
CA LYS A 37 23.23 19.54 -6.77
C LYS A 37 22.60 18.46 -5.88
N ILE A 38 21.94 18.81 -4.78
CA ILE A 38 21.41 17.84 -3.82
C ILE A 38 19.95 18.15 -3.55
N SER A 39 19.09 17.19 -3.88
CA SER A 39 17.68 17.19 -3.50
C SER A 39 17.37 15.89 -2.78
N LEU A 40 16.53 15.99 -1.74
CA LEU A 40 15.96 14.83 -1.06
C LEU A 40 14.44 14.93 -1.17
N SER A 41 13.77 13.80 -1.39
CA SER A 41 12.32 13.72 -1.27
C SER A 41 11.90 12.44 -0.58
N ASN A 42 10.68 12.43 -0.03
CA ASN A 42 10.03 11.16 0.32
C ASN A 42 9.77 10.32 -0.95
N ALA A 43 9.61 9.02 -0.76
CA ALA A 43 9.19 8.11 -1.80
C ALA A 43 7.66 8.08 -1.83
N VAL A 44 7.08 8.76 -2.83
CA VAL A 44 5.63 8.72 -3.09
C VAL A 44 5.44 8.02 -4.42
N SER A 45 5.13 6.74 -4.36
CA SER A 45 4.84 5.93 -5.55
C SER A 45 3.55 5.14 -5.33
N PRO A 46 2.69 5.04 -6.36
CA PRO A 46 1.53 4.16 -6.29
C PRO A 46 2.00 2.71 -6.23
N ILE A 47 1.20 1.88 -5.56
CA ILE A 47 1.36 0.45 -5.48
C ILE A 47 0.43 -0.18 -6.52
N LEU A 48 1.01 -0.89 -7.47
CA LEU A 48 0.27 -1.60 -8.51
C LEU A 48 0.07 -3.07 -8.12
N SER A 49 -1.16 -3.55 -8.23
CA SER A 49 -1.48 -4.97 -8.08
C SER A 49 -2.47 -5.44 -9.13
N TYR A 50 -2.35 -6.69 -9.55
CA TYR A 50 -3.33 -7.31 -10.45
C TYR A 50 -4.34 -8.11 -9.64
N ALA A 51 -5.63 -7.82 -9.83
CA ALA A 51 -6.70 -8.43 -9.05
C ALA A 51 -7.97 -8.61 -9.90
N ASN A 52 -8.42 -9.86 -10.07
CA ASN A 52 -9.66 -10.22 -10.78
C ASN A 52 -9.78 -9.58 -12.18
N GLY A 53 -8.72 -9.62 -12.99
CA GLY A 53 -8.74 -9.04 -14.34
C GLY A 53 -8.45 -7.54 -14.42
N ASN A 54 -8.34 -6.86 -13.28
CA ASN A 54 -8.10 -5.42 -13.22
C ASN A 54 -6.68 -5.12 -12.72
N LEU A 55 -6.16 -3.97 -13.15
CA LEU A 55 -5.00 -3.36 -12.52
C LEU A 55 -5.48 -2.39 -11.44
N MET A 56 -5.12 -2.67 -10.20
CA MET A 56 -5.41 -1.83 -9.04
C MET A 56 -4.26 -0.86 -8.82
N ILE A 57 -4.59 0.40 -8.61
CA ILE A 57 -3.64 1.48 -8.34
C ILE A 57 -3.99 2.03 -6.96
N SER A 58 -3.21 1.60 -5.96
CA SER A 58 -3.37 2.06 -4.57
C SER A 58 -2.34 3.14 -4.27
N TYR A 59 -2.77 4.25 -3.70
CA TYR A 59 -1.88 5.32 -3.28
C TYR A 59 -1.61 5.18 -1.79
N PRO A 60 -0.34 5.14 -1.33
CA PRO A 60 -0.03 4.83 0.06
C PRO A 60 -0.45 5.93 1.05
N PHE A 61 -1.02 7.03 0.56
CA PHE A 61 -1.41 8.22 1.31
C PHE A 61 -2.92 8.49 1.30
N GLU A 62 -3.74 7.69 0.62
CA GLU A 62 -5.20 7.86 0.62
C GLU A 62 -5.95 6.52 0.60
N ASN A 63 -7.15 6.55 1.17
CA ASN A 63 -8.01 5.37 1.29
C ASN A 63 -8.62 4.99 -0.07
N SER A 64 -8.93 6.01 -0.88
CA SER A 64 -9.35 5.84 -2.27
C SER A 64 -8.30 5.10 -3.11
N PHE A 65 -8.74 4.54 -4.22
CA PHE A 65 -7.87 3.87 -5.17
C PHE A 65 -8.47 3.91 -6.56
N GLN A 66 -7.63 3.76 -7.58
CA GLN A 66 -8.08 3.65 -8.96
C GLN A 66 -8.04 2.21 -9.43
N VAL A 67 -8.92 1.90 -10.36
CA VAL A 67 -9.03 0.58 -10.96
C VAL A 67 -9.07 0.75 -12.47
N PHE A 68 -8.16 0.07 -13.13
CA PHE A 68 -8.08 0.03 -14.57
C PHE A 68 -8.52 -1.33 -15.09
N ASP A 69 -9.66 -1.34 -15.77
CA ASP A 69 -10.18 -2.53 -16.45
C ASP A 69 -9.42 -2.75 -17.76
N LEU A 70 -8.64 -3.82 -17.81
CA LEU A 70 -7.78 -4.16 -18.95
C LEU A 70 -8.57 -4.62 -20.18
N LYS A 71 -9.82 -5.04 -20.03
CA LYS A 71 -10.67 -5.48 -21.15
C LYS A 71 -11.30 -4.30 -21.86
N THR A 72 -11.81 -3.33 -21.09
CA THR A 72 -12.52 -2.17 -21.62
C THR A 72 -11.62 -0.96 -21.81
N ASN A 73 -10.41 -0.96 -21.24
CA ASN A 73 -9.50 0.18 -21.13
C ASN A 73 -10.15 1.37 -20.39
N SER A 74 -11.03 1.11 -19.44
CA SER A 74 -11.64 2.16 -18.60
C SER A 74 -10.92 2.29 -17.27
N LEU A 75 -10.70 3.53 -16.85
CA LEU A 75 -10.25 3.88 -15.50
C LEU A 75 -11.44 4.36 -14.69
N PHE A 76 -11.59 3.87 -13.47
CA PHE A 76 -12.51 4.45 -12.50
C PHE A 76 -11.84 4.59 -11.13
N GLU A 77 -12.40 5.46 -10.32
CA GLU A 77 -11.95 5.73 -8.96
C GLU A 77 -12.96 5.19 -7.98
N SER A 78 -12.49 4.49 -6.95
CA SER A 78 -13.29 4.10 -5.80
C SER A 78 -13.01 5.04 -4.64
N THR A 79 -14.02 5.82 -4.25
CA THR A 79 -13.96 6.70 -3.08
C THR A 79 -14.42 5.93 -1.84
N ILE A 80 -13.49 5.71 -0.91
CA ILE A 80 -13.75 4.93 0.31
C ILE A 80 -13.71 5.86 1.52
N THR A 81 -14.67 5.69 2.43
CA THR A 81 -14.64 6.32 3.76
C THR A 81 -14.63 5.24 4.83
N SER A 82 -13.51 5.14 5.55
CA SER A 82 -13.38 4.38 6.78
C SER A 82 -13.91 5.17 7.98
N LEU A 83 -14.48 4.44 8.94
CA LEU A 83 -14.90 4.97 10.23
C LEU A 83 -13.92 4.64 11.36
N ILE A 84 -12.94 3.75 11.13
CA ILE A 84 -12.05 3.22 12.18
C ILE A 84 -10.59 3.68 12.04
N HIS A 85 -10.23 4.27 10.89
CA HIS A 85 -8.93 4.89 10.69
C HIS A 85 -9.05 6.16 9.81
N PRO A 86 -8.04 7.06 9.84
CA PRO A 86 -7.97 8.19 8.93
C PRO A 86 -8.05 7.76 7.46
N ASN A 87 -8.65 8.60 6.61
CA ASN A 87 -8.84 8.31 5.18
C ASN A 87 -7.69 8.80 4.29
N THR A 88 -6.81 9.65 4.82
CA THR A 88 -5.67 10.21 4.09
C THR A 88 -4.53 10.43 5.07
N LYS A 89 -3.29 10.40 4.56
CA LYS A 89 -2.17 11.01 5.26
C LYS A 89 -2.41 12.51 5.41
N GLU A 90 -1.95 13.05 6.52
CA GLU A 90 -1.87 14.48 6.74
C GLU A 90 -0.76 15.06 5.85
N ILE A 91 -1.11 16.06 5.06
CA ILE A 91 -0.15 16.72 4.16
C ILE A 91 0.83 17.52 5.02
N GLN A 92 2.11 17.13 4.95
CA GLN A 92 3.16 17.80 5.71
C GLN A 92 4.02 18.65 4.76
N TYR A 93 3.61 19.89 4.56
CA TYR A 93 4.41 20.87 3.81
C TYR A 93 5.68 21.25 4.59
N VAL A 94 6.74 21.52 3.83
CA VAL A 94 8.05 22.00 4.33
C VAL A 94 8.43 23.22 3.51
N GLU A 95 8.62 24.36 4.16
CA GLU A 95 9.31 25.50 3.55
C GLU A 95 10.80 25.17 3.39
N LYS A 96 11.43 25.65 2.30
CA LYS A 96 12.80 25.27 1.95
C LYS A 96 13.81 25.66 3.05
N ASP A 97 14.89 24.87 3.11
CA ASP A 97 16.18 25.15 3.80
C ASP A 97 16.40 24.69 5.25
N GLU A 98 15.44 24.04 5.92
CA GLU A 98 15.69 23.45 7.24
C GLU A 98 15.78 21.90 7.22
N LEU A 99 17.01 21.35 7.27
CA LEU A 99 17.24 19.90 7.27
C LEU A 99 16.54 19.19 8.43
N ASN A 100 16.56 19.78 9.62
CA ASN A 100 15.95 19.18 10.80
C ASN A 100 14.42 19.14 10.68
N GLU A 101 13.81 20.19 10.11
CA GLU A 101 12.38 20.20 9.84
C GLU A 101 12.03 19.15 8.78
N PHE A 102 12.77 19.09 7.68
CA PHE A 102 12.61 18.09 6.63
C PHE A 102 12.66 16.65 7.17
N VAL A 103 13.68 16.32 7.97
CA VAL A 103 13.81 14.98 8.59
C VAL A 103 12.64 14.68 9.53
N SER A 104 12.21 15.66 10.31
CA SER A 104 11.07 15.50 11.23
C SER A 104 9.77 15.25 10.47
N LYS A 105 9.56 15.94 9.35
CA LYS A 105 8.36 15.83 8.50
C LYS A 105 8.34 14.52 7.72
N ILE A 106 9.47 14.07 7.19
CA ILE A 106 9.57 12.72 6.60
C ILE A 106 9.27 11.64 7.64
N LYS A 107 9.80 11.79 8.86
CA LYS A 107 9.54 10.84 9.94
C LYS A 107 8.05 10.80 10.29
N ALA A 108 7.42 11.96 10.41
CA ALA A 108 5.99 12.05 10.67
C ALA A 108 5.16 11.46 9.52
N TRP A 109 5.51 11.74 8.26
CA TRP A 109 4.86 11.15 7.08
C TRP A 109 4.96 9.61 7.04
N ASN A 110 6.13 9.05 7.37
CA ASN A 110 6.34 7.59 7.45
C ASN A 110 5.58 6.93 8.62
N ASN A 111 5.32 7.69 9.67
CA ASN A 111 4.58 7.26 10.85
C ASN A 111 3.06 7.44 10.69
N ASP A 112 2.60 8.12 9.65
CA ASP A 112 1.17 8.33 9.42
C ASP A 112 0.50 7.10 8.77
N ILE A 113 -0.83 7.13 8.65
CA ILE A 113 -1.67 6.14 7.99
C ILE A 113 -1.09 5.74 6.64
N THR A 114 -0.98 4.45 6.33
CA THR A 114 -0.41 3.98 5.07
C THR A 114 -1.28 2.89 4.46
N PHE A 115 -1.62 3.02 3.18
CA PHE A 115 -2.52 2.11 2.49
C PHE A 115 -1.75 1.13 1.60
N GLY A 116 -2.09 -0.15 1.68
CA GLY A 116 -1.35 -1.22 1.01
C GLY A 116 -1.83 -1.52 -0.42
N PRO A 117 -1.28 -2.54 -1.07
CA PRO A 117 -1.86 -3.10 -2.29
C PRO A 117 -3.25 -3.70 -2.05
N ILE A 118 -4.07 -3.71 -3.11
CA ILE A 118 -5.39 -4.32 -3.11
C ILE A 118 -5.31 -5.69 -3.77
N TYR A 119 -5.86 -6.70 -3.13
CA TYR A 119 -5.86 -8.07 -3.61
C TYR A 119 -7.28 -8.59 -3.77
N TRP A 120 -7.43 -9.61 -4.60
CA TRP A 120 -8.68 -10.34 -4.78
C TRP A 120 -8.61 -11.69 -4.08
N ASP A 121 -9.65 -12.02 -3.33
CA ASP A 121 -9.88 -13.34 -2.78
C ASP A 121 -10.92 -14.10 -3.61
N GLU A 122 -10.47 -15.14 -4.31
CA GLU A 122 -11.31 -15.93 -5.22
C GLU A 122 -12.38 -16.74 -4.48
N GLN A 123 -12.11 -17.18 -3.25
CA GLN A 123 -13.04 -18.06 -2.54
C GLN A 123 -14.25 -17.28 -2.03
N ASN A 124 -14.02 -16.12 -1.43
CA ASN A 124 -15.06 -15.29 -0.83
C ASN A 124 -15.64 -14.28 -1.82
N GLN A 125 -14.97 -14.08 -2.97
CA GLN A 125 -15.33 -13.12 -4.03
C GLN A 125 -15.34 -11.68 -3.50
N VAL A 126 -14.26 -11.30 -2.82
CA VAL A 126 -14.07 -9.97 -2.22
C VAL A 126 -12.68 -9.45 -2.54
N TYR A 127 -12.55 -8.12 -2.60
CA TYR A 127 -11.25 -7.48 -2.54
C TYR A 127 -10.86 -7.21 -1.09
N TYR A 128 -9.56 -7.13 -0.82
CA TYR A 128 -9.08 -6.73 0.48
C TYR A 128 -7.78 -5.92 0.39
N ARG A 129 -7.53 -5.13 1.44
CA ARG A 129 -6.29 -4.37 1.62
C ARG A 129 -5.95 -4.28 3.10
N LEU A 130 -4.66 -4.34 3.42
CA LEU A 130 -4.21 -3.93 4.75
C LEU A 130 -3.93 -2.43 4.79
N VAL A 131 -4.18 -1.83 5.95
CA VAL A 131 -3.87 -0.43 6.23
C VAL A 131 -3.03 -0.36 7.51
N LYS A 132 -1.87 0.30 7.45
CA LYS A 132 -1.06 0.62 8.62
C LYS A 132 -1.59 1.90 9.24
N GLY A 133 -2.04 1.85 10.48
CA GLY A 133 -2.41 3.00 11.28
C GLY A 133 -1.23 3.91 11.63
N VAL A 134 -1.55 5.06 12.24
CA VAL A 134 -0.55 5.98 12.77
C VAL A 134 0.31 5.29 13.83
N SER A 135 1.64 5.42 13.72
CA SER A 135 2.65 4.91 14.65
C SER A 135 3.36 6.06 15.37
N LYS A 136 3.97 5.78 16.53
CA LYS A 136 4.75 6.77 17.30
C LYS A 136 6.23 6.75 16.90
N SER A 137 6.66 5.67 16.26
CA SER A 137 8.04 5.40 15.90
C SER A 137 8.14 4.77 14.51
N LEU A 138 9.36 4.78 13.97
CA LEU A 138 9.73 4.10 12.72
C LEU A 138 9.87 2.58 12.90
N ASN A 139 9.60 2.05 14.11
CA ASN A 139 9.57 0.61 14.32
C ASN A 139 8.45 0.01 13.44
N PRO A 140 8.75 -0.97 12.56
CA PRO A 140 7.77 -1.53 11.65
C PRO A 140 6.62 -2.27 12.36
N PHE A 141 6.79 -2.65 13.63
CA PHE A 141 5.79 -3.33 14.46
C PHE A 141 4.99 -2.38 15.36
N ASP A 142 5.24 -1.06 15.25
CA ASP A 142 4.48 -0.03 15.95
C ASP A 142 3.31 0.47 15.07
N GLY A 143 2.22 0.84 15.72
CA GLY A 143 0.96 1.20 15.07
C GLY A 143 -0.03 0.05 14.97
N LYS A 144 -1.24 0.40 14.55
CA LYS A 144 -2.34 -0.55 14.32
C LYS A 144 -2.25 -1.12 12.91
N VAL A 145 -2.73 -2.34 12.71
CA VAL A 145 -2.96 -2.90 11.37
C VAL A 145 -4.45 -3.14 11.22
N PHE A 146 -5.01 -2.62 10.14
CA PHE A 146 -6.41 -2.80 9.77
C PHE A 146 -6.52 -3.63 8.50
N LEU A 147 -7.63 -4.33 8.36
CA LEU A 147 -8.03 -5.06 7.16
C LEU A 147 -9.35 -4.47 6.67
N SER A 148 -9.36 -3.95 5.45
CA SER A 148 -10.59 -3.49 4.78
C SER A 148 -10.98 -4.49 3.71
N LEU A 149 -12.26 -4.87 3.67
CA LEU A 149 -12.86 -5.76 2.68
C LEU A 149 -13.80 -4.95 1.78
N PHE A 150 -13.79 -5.26 0.49
CA PHE A 150 -14.64 -4.61 -0.51
C PHE A 150 -15.39 -5.65 -1.35
N ASP A 151 -16.60 -5.32 -1.77
CA ASP A 151 -17.37 -6.14 -2.70
C ASP A 151 -16.81 -6.07 -4.14
N SER A 152 -17.43 -6.79 -5.07
CA SER A 152 -17.05 -6.79 -6.49
C SER A 152 -17.27 -5.44 -7.20
N ASN A 153 -18.01 -4.52 -6.58
CA ASN A 153 -18.21 -3.15 -7.05
C ASN A 153 -17.29 -2.16 -6.32
N PHE A 154 -16.27 -2.67 -5.61
CA PHE A 154 -15.28 -1.88 -4.89
C PHE A 154 -15.86 -1.04 -3.75
N SER A 155 -17.06 -1.38 -3.27
CA SER A 155 -17.67 -0.75 -2.10
C SER A 155 -17.18 -1.42 -0.83
N LEU A 156 -16.86 -0.62 0.19
CA LEU A 156 -16.44 -1.13 1.49
C LEU A 156 -17.57 -1.90 2.17
N ILE A 157 -17.29 -3.14 2.57
CA ILE A 157 -18.28 -4.02 3.25
C ILE A 157 -17.93 -4.29 4.72
N GLN A 158 -16.65 -4.31 5.07
CA GLN A 158 -16.19 -4.61 6.42
C GLN A 158 -14.80 -4.04 6.65
N GLU A 159 -14.54 -3.58 7.87
CA GLU A 159 -13.22 -3.20 8.33
C GLU A 159 -12.97 -3.74 9.72
N GLU A 160 -11.76 -4.23 9.97
CA GLU A 160 -11.36 -4.76 11.26
C GLU A 160 -9.96 -4.29 11.63
N GLN A 161 -9.72 -4.07 12.92
CA GLN A 161 -8.39 -3.81 13.45
C GLN A 161 -7.74 -5.16 13.82
N VAL A 162 -6.97 -5.74 12.91
CA VAL A 162 -6.26 -7.02 13.08
C VAL A 162 -5.39 -7.02 14.35
N THR A 163 -4.82 -5.87 14.71
CA THR A 163 -4.01 -5.74 15.93
C THR A 163 -4.78 -5.87 17.25
N GLU A 164 -6.12 -5.93 17.23
CA GLU A 164 -6.92 -6.29 18.42
C GLU A 164 -6.82 -7.77 18.77
N TYR A 165 -6.59 -8.62 17.77
CA TYR A 165 -6.53 -10.08 17.95
C TYR A 165 -5.10 -10.61 17.91
N ALA A 166 -4.17 -9.88 17.30
CA ALA A 166 -2.76 -10.24 17.24
C ALA A 166 -1.85 -9.00 17.40
N SER A 167 -1.07 -8.98 18.47
CA SER A 167 -0.13 -7.89 18.74
C SER A 167 1.17 -8.02 17.93
N ASN A 168 1.90 -6.90 17.81
CA ASN A 168 3.23 -6.80 17.21
C ASN A 168 3.30 -7.28 15.76
N LEU A 169 2.29 -6.92 14.97
CA LEU A 169 2.27 -7.12 13.53
C LEU A 169 2.94 -5.96 12.83
N SER A 170 3.66 -6.23 11.74
CA SER A 170 4.13 -5.18 10.84
C SER A 170 3.21 -5.04 9.63
N PHE A 171 3.48 -4.01 8.84
CA PHE A 171 2.83 -3.80 7.55
C PHE A 171 3.49 -4.56 6.39
N GLU A 172 4.45 -5.46 6.68
CA GLU A 172 5.00 -6.37 5.68
C GLU A 172 4.12 -7.61 5.62
N TYR A 173 3.51 -7.87 4.47
CA TYR A 173 2.64 -9.02 4.29
C TYR A 173 2.69 -9.53 2.85
N PHE A 174 2.25 -10.77 2.67
CA PHE A 174 2.01 -11.32 1.34
C PHE A 174 0.72 -12.13 1.32
N LYS A 175 0.17 -12.27 0.12
CA LYS A 175 -0.99 -13.11 -0.14
C LYS A 175 -0.54 -14.53 -0.46
N SER A 176 -1.14 -15.51 0.22
CA SER A 176 -1.21 -16.91 -0.23
C SER A 176 -2.59 -17.20 -0.83
N ASN A 177 -2.79 -18.39 -1.39
CA ASN A 177 -4.07 -18.76 -2.04
C ASN A 177 -5.28 -18.74 -1.09
N LYS A 178 -5.07 -18.90 0.22
CA LYS A 178 -6.15 -19.01 1.22
C LYS A 178 -6.01 -18.06 2.40
N GLU A 179 -4.86 -17.40 2.53
CA GLU A 179 -4.47 -16.73 3.76
C GLU A 179 -3.66 -15.47 3.45
N ILE A 180 -3.80 -14.49 4.33
CA ILE A 180 -2.95 -13.31 4.38
C ILE A 180 -1.87 -13.57 5.42
N TRP A 181 -0.61 -13.51 5.02
CA TRP A 181 0.53 -13.76 5.90
C TRP A 181 1.15 -12.43 6.30
N ILE A 182 0.93 -12.02 7.54
CA ILE A 182 1.38 -10.74 8.08
C ILE A 182 2.59 -10.98 8.96
N LYS A 183 3.71 -10.32 8.67
CA LYS A 183 4.94 -10.48 9.44
C LYS A 183 4.73 -10.02 10.88
N LYS A 184 5.25 -10.79 11.82
CA LYS A 184 5.16 -10.56 13.25
C LYS A 184 6.56 -10.42 13.84
N VAL A 185 6.68 -9.67 14.93
CA VAL A 185 7.95 -9.56 15.65
C VAL A 185 8.43 -10.95 16.08
N SER A 186 9.73 -11.20 15.89
CA SER A 186 10.41 -12.39 16.40
C SER A 186 11.35 -11.99 17.54
N THR A 187 11.48 -12.85 18.54
CA THR A 187 12.49 -12.71 19.60
C THR A 187 13.84 -13.31 19.22
N ALA A 188 13.90 -14.06 18.12
CA ALA A 188 15.11 -14.67 17.58
C ALA A 188 15.45 -14.05 16.22
N GLU A 189 16.69 -13.61 16.04
CA GLU A 189 17.14 -12.94 14.81
C GLU A 189 17.07 -13.85 13.57
N GLU A 190 17.17 -15.16 13.75
CA GLU A 190 17.15 -16.15 12.66
C GLU A 190 15.74 -16.70 12.34
N GLU A 191 14.70 -16.18 12.98
CA GLU A 191 13.33 -16.66 12.80
C GLU A 191 12.44 -15.62 12.10
N LEU A 192 11.74 -16.07 11.05
CA LEU A 192 10.66 -15.33 10.43
C LEU A 192 9.31 -15.84 10.94
N VAL A 193 8.60 -14.99 11.67
CA VAL A 193 7.30 -15.31 12.24
C VAL A 193 6.21 -14.55 11.50
N TYR A 194 5.11 -15.25 11.20
CA TYR A 194 3.94 -14.68 10.54
C TYR A 194 2.68 -14.99 11.34
N HIS A 195 1.75 -14.05 11.33
CA HIS A 195 0.36 -14.27 11.70
C HIS A 195 -0.47 -14.47 10.43
N THR A 196 -1.26 -15.52 10.38
CA THR A 196 -2.14 -15.80 9.25
C THR A 196 -3.56 -15.32 9.54
N VAL A 197 -4.15 -14.66 8.55
CA VAL A 197 -5.56 -14.26 8.57
C VAL A 197 -6.27 -14.97 7.42
N SER A 198 -7.34 -15.67 7.74
CA SER A 198 -8.21 -16.35 6.77
C SER A 198 -9.51 -15.59 6.63
N LEU A 199 -9.96 -15.36 5.41
CA LEU A 199 -11.27 -14.79 5.13
C LEU A 199 -12.29 -15.92 5.08
N SER A 200 -13.31 -15.87 5.94
CA SER A 200 -14.42 -16.83 5.93
C SER A 200 -15.74 -16.09 5.78
N LYS A 201 -16.58 -16.61 4.88
CA LYS A 201 -17.95 -16.13 4.65
C LYS A 201 -18.93 -16.71 5.67
#